data_AF-A0A7S4WFB5-F1
#
_entry.id   AF-A0A7S4WFB5-F1
#
_cell.length_a   1.000
_cell.length_b   1.000
_cell.length_c   1.000
_cell.angle_alpha   90.00
_cell.angle_beta   90.00
_cell.angle_gamma   90.00
#
_symmetry.space_group_name_H-M   'P 1'
#
loop_
_entity.id
_entity.type
_entity.pdbx_description
1 polymer ?
#
loop_
_entity_poly.entity_id
_entity_poly.type
_entity_poly.pdbx_seq_one_letter_code
_entity_poly.pdbx_strand_id
1 'polypeptide(L)'
;NFHAAIESNYVPVYASIWQGLFGVRQAIEAQQPIAELRTQQDALEQSLWQGLGAVKLAAQFQARGLVANIENTVATSPVETLTQVGQLLDRVVAKYAERLPEEAVSIVYDTYLTRFEGVEGDLIEQNADLVEDLEVDFNVTLPQAIEGAASVDAVRDIVNEMK
;
A
#
# COMPACT_ATOMS: atom_id res chain seq x y z
N ASN A 1 -22.96 -4.99 -2.63
CA ASN A 1 -22.95 -3.51 -2.78
C ASN A 1 -21.54 -3.14 -3.20
N PHE A 2 -21.36 -2.19 -4.13
CA PHE A 2 -20.04 -1.72 -4.57
C PHE A 2 -19.05 -1.51 -3.41
N HIS A 3 -19.48 -0.90 -2.30
CA HIS A 3 -18.69 -0.66 -1.09
C HIS A 3 -18.10 -1.94 -0.48
N ALA A 4 -18.88 -3.01 -0.33
CA ALA A 4 -18.39 -4.28 0.21
C ALA A 4 -17.50 -5.07 -0.79
N ALA A 5 -17.72 -4.90 -2.10
CA ALA A 5 -16.89 -5.52 -3.13
C ALA A 5 -15.51 -4.86 -3.22
N ILE A 6 -15.49 -3.54 -2.99
CA ILE A 6 -14.32 -2.70 -2.76
C ILE A 6 -13.55 -3.23 -1.55
N GLU A 7 -14.14 -3.23 -0.36
CA GLU A 7 -13.49 -3.65 0.89
C GLU A 7 -12.88 -5.07 0.83
N SER A 8 -13.51 -5.99 0.10
CA SER A 8 -13.05 -7.40 0.02
C SER A 8 -12.04 -7.70 -1.08
N ASN A 9 -11.79 -6.78 -2.03
CA ASN A 9 -10.91 -7.01 -3.19
C ASN A 9 -9.96 -5.83 -3.44
N TYR A 10 -9.78 -4.95 -2.45
CA TYR A 10 -9.11 -3.64 -2.60
C TYR A 10 -7.59 -3.69 -2.71
N VAL A 11 -6.97 -4.78 -2.25
CA VAL A 11 -5.52 -4.91 -2.13
C VAL A 11 -4.74 -4.68 -3.44
N PRO A 12 -5.17 -5.15 -4.64
CA PRO A 12 -4.30 -5.10 -5.81
C PRO A 12 -4.14 -3.72 -6.46
N VAL A 13 -5.03 -2.76 -6.18
CA VAL A 13 -5.11 -1.52 -6.98
C VAL A 13 -5.03 -0.24 -6.16
N TYR A 14 -5.25 -0.34 -4.85
CA TYR A 14 -5.07 0.77 -3.92
C TYR A 14 -3.64 1.33 -3.98
N ALA A 15 -2.65 0.43 -3.97
CA ALA A 15 -1.24 0.81 -4.03
C ALA A 15 -0.86 1.53 -5.32
N SER A 16 -1.23 1.00 -6.50
CA SER A 16 -0.88 1.62 -7.78
C SER A 16 -1.54 2.99 -7.97
N ILE A 17 -2.78 3.16 -7.47
CA ILE A 17 -3.44 4.48 -7.46
C ILE A 17 -2.68 5.46 -6.57
N TRP A 18 -2.28 5.04 -5.37
CA TRP A 18 -1.47 5.86 -4.47
C TRP A 18 -0.10 6.23 -5.05
N GLN A 19 0.61 5.27 -5.65
CA GLN A 19 1.88 5.53 -6.34
C GLN A 19 1.70 6.54 -7.47
N GLY A 20 0.62 6.45 -8.24
CA GLY A 20 0.29 7.44 -9.26
C GLY A 20 0.03 8.84 -8.69
N LEU A 21 -0.71 8.93 -7.58
CA LEU A 21 -0.99 10.21 -6.90
C LEU A 21 0.28 10.88 -6.39
N PHE A 22 1.11 10.14 -5.65
CA PHE A 22 2.38 10.66 -5.15
C PHE A 22 3.38 10.93 -6.28
N GLY A 23 3.42 10.12 -7.34
CA GLY A 23 4.24 10.37 -8.51
C GLY A 23 3.91 11.71 -9.18
N VAL A 24 2.62 12.01 -9.35
CA VAL A 24 2.17 13.31 -9.88
C VAL A 24 2.53 14.45 -8.92
N ARG A 25 2.29 14.28 -7.61
CA ARG A 25 2.59 15.30 -6.60
C ARG A 25 4.08 15.63 -6.54
N GLN A 26 4.93 14.61 -6.39
CA GLN A 26 6.38 14.77 -6.34
C GLN A 26 6.93 15.43 -7.61
N ALA A 27 6.36 15.10 -8.79
CA ALA A 27 6.74 15.76 -10.04
C ALA A 27 6.41 17.26 -10.05
N ILE A 28 5.26 17.66 -9.50
CA ILE A 28 4.86 19.07 -9.36
C ILE A 28 5.78 19.78 -8.36
N GLU A 29 5.99 19.19 -7.18
CA GLU A 29 6.82 19.76 -6.10
C GLU A 29 8.28 19.94 -6.55
N ALA A 30 8.82 18.96 -7.28
CA ALA A 30 10.16 19.02 -7.85
C ALA A 30 10.28 19.90 -9.11
N GLN A 31 9.19 20.54 -9.55
CA GLN A 31 9.14 21.37 -10.76
C GLN A 31 9.65 20.64 -12.02
N GLN A 32 9.34 19.34 -12.12
CA GLN A 32 9.73 18.51 -13.24
C GLN A 32 9.13 19.04 -14.56
N PRO A 33 9.76 18.77 -15.72
CA PRO A 33 9.22 19.14 -17.01
C PRO A 33 7.79 18.59 -17.21
N ILE A 34 6.95 19.33 -17.94
CA ILE A 34 5.56 18.92 -18.24
C ILE A 34 5.50 17.51 -18.84
N ALA A 35 6.50 17.10 -19.63
CA ALA A 35 6.55 15.74 -20.18
C ALA A 35 6.61 14.66 -19.09
N GLU A 36 7.44 14.83 -18.07
CA GLU A 36 7.56 13.90 -16.93
C GLU A 36 6.28 13.89 -16.09
N LEU A 37 5.67 15.06 -15.88
CA LEU A 37 4.37 15.17 -15.21
C LEU A 37 3.28 14.39 -15.95
N ARG A 38 3.29 14.40 -17.30
CA ARG A 38 2.34 13.64 -18.11
C ARG A 38 2.57 12.13 -18.01
N THR A 39 3.82 11.68 -17.91
CA THR A 39 4.12 10.26 -17.68
C THR A 39 3.54 9.78 -16.34
N GLN A 40 3.67 10.57 -15.28
CA GLN A 40 3.07 10.24 -13.97
C GLN A 40 1.54 10.27 -14.02
N GLN A 41 0.96 11.26 -14.73
CA GLN A 41 -0.49 11.31 -14.95
C GLN A 41 -1.01 10.08 -15.70
N ASP A 42 -0.33 9.67 -16.78
CA ASP A 42 -0.74 8.50 -17.57
C ASP A 42 -0.68 7.22 -16.71
N ALA A 43 0.32 7.07 -15.85
CA ALA A 43 0.43 5.96 -14.91
C ALA A 43 -0.71 5.95 -13.88
N LEU A 44 -1.07 7.11 -13.33
CA LEU A 44 -2.22 7.26 -12.45
C LEU A 44 -3.53 6.90 -13.17
N GLU A 45 -3.75 7.41 -14.38
CA GLU A 45 -4.95 7.11 -15.17
C GLU A 45 -5.08 5.61 -15.46
N GLN A 46 -3.98 4.94 -15.81
CA GLN A 46 -3.95 3.49 -16.01
C GLN A 46 -4.33 2.72 -14.74
N SER A 47 -3.77 3.13 -13.58
CA SER A 47 -4.09 2.52 -12.29
C SER A 47 -5.58 2.68 -11.93
N LEU A 48 -6.16 3.85 -12.21
CA LEU A 48 -7.60 4.09 -12.02
C LEU A 48 -8.46 3.20 -12.93
N TRP A 49 -8.06 3.00 -14.20
CA TRP A 49 -8.77 2.10 -15.12
C TRP A 49 -8.69 0.64 -14.69
N GLN A 50 -7.51 0.18 -14.25
CA GLN A 50 -7.33 -1.15 -13.68
C GLN A 50 -8.18 -1.32 -12.42
N GLY A 51 -8.23 -0.29 -11.57
CA GLY A 51 -9.04 -0.25 -10.34
C GLY A 51 -10.51 -0.43 -10.63
N LEU A 52 -11.03 0.34 -11.60
CA LEU A 52 -12.40 0.19 -12.06
C LEU A 52 -12.70 -1.21 -12.62
N GLY A 53 -11.74 -1.81 -13.33
CA GLY A 53 -11.85 -3.19 -13.83
C GLY A 53 -11.96 -4.22 -12.70
N ALA A 54 -11.08 -4.13 -11.70
CA ALA A 54 -11.09 -5.00 -10.52
C ALA A 54 -12.40 -4.88 -9.74
N VAL A 55 -12.87 -3.66 -9.48
CA VAL A 55 -14.15 -3.41 -8.79
C VAL A 55 -15.33 -3.99 -9.56
N LYS A 56 -15.37 -3.86 -10.89
CA LYS A 56 -16.42 -4.46 -11.73
C LYS A 56 -16.40 -5.99 -11.64
N LEU A 57 -15.22 -6.61 -11.67
CA LEU A 57 -15.06 -8.05 -11.55
C LEU A 57 -15.50 -8.56 -10.17
N ALA A 58 -15.04 -7.90 -9.11
CA ALA A 58 -15.43 -8.19 -7.73
C ALA A 58 -16.94 -8.10 -7.53
N ALA A 59 -17.58 -7.07 -8.08
CA ALA A 59 -19.04 -6.91 -8.03
C ALA A 59 -19.77 -8.07 -8.76
N GLN A 60 -19.26 -8.53 -9.91
CA GLN A 60 -19.81 -9.71 -10.60
C GLN A 60 -19.65 -10.99 -9.78
N PHE A 61 -18.51 -11.18 -9.11
CA PHE A 61 -18.27 -12.34 -8.26
C PHE A 61 -19.16 -12.31 -7.02
N GLN A 62 -19.37 -11.14 -6.41
CA GLN A 62 -20.28 -10.96 -5.28
C GLN A 62 -21.72 -11.29 -5.68
N ALA A 63 -22.18 -10.82 -6.85
CA ALA A 63 -23.52 -11.15 -7.37
C ALA A 63 -23.72 -12.66 -7.61
N ARG A 64 -22.62 -13.41 -7.82
CA ARG A 64 -22.61 -14.86 -7.99
C ARG A 64 -22.36 -15.63 -6.68
N GLY A 65 -22.17 -14.93 -5.56
CA GLY A 65 -21.87 -15.55 -4.26
C GLY A 65 -20.47 -16.17 -4.16
N LEU A 66 -19.51 -15.69 -4.95
CA LEU A 66 -18.16 -16.26 -5.07
C LEU A 66 -17.10 -15.51 -4.24
N VAL A 67 -17.49 -14.59 -3.36
CA VAL A 67 -16.56 -13.78 -2.55
C VAL A 67 -16.58 -14.30 -1.12
N ALA A 68 -15.40 -14.58 -0.55
CA ALA A 68 -15.26 -14.95 0.86
C ALA A 68 -15.53 -13.73 1.75
N ASN A 69 -16.21 -13.93 2.88
CA ASN A 69 -16.33 -12.88 3.89
C ASN A 69 -14.96 -12.69 4.55
N ILE A 70 -14.36 -11.51 4.36
CA ILE A 70 -13.17 -11.12 5.12
C ILE A 70 -13.65 -10.70 6.51
N GLU A 71 -13.26 -11.45 7.54
CA GLU A 71 -13.40 -11.00 8.92
C GLU A 71 -12.28 -10.00 9.22
N ASN A 72 -12.63 -8.73 9.39
CA ASN A 72 -11.72 -7.72 9.90
C ASN A 72 -11.40 -8.08 11.36
N THR A 73 -10.24 -8.70 11.59
CA THR A 73 -9.71 -8.90 12.93
C THR A 73 -9.23 -7.56 13.46
N VAL A 74 -10.06 -6.93 14.29
CA VAL A 74 -9.73 -5.67 14.96
C VAL A 74 -8.71 -5.99 16.05
N ALA A 75 -7.51 -5.42 15.95
CA ALA A 75 -6.52 -5.48 17.01
C ALA A 75 -7.06 -4.77 18.27
N THR A 76 -6.76 -5.32 19.44
CA THR A 76 -7.38 -4.93 20.71
C THR A 76 -6.82 -3.64 21.34
N SER A 77 -5.71 -3.11 20.83
CA SER A 77 -5.17 -1.78 21.20
C SER A 77 -4.18 -1.23 20.15
N PRO A 78 -4.01 0.12 20.03
CA PRO A 78 -3.08 0.73 19.08
C PRO A 78 -1.62 0.27 19.22
N VAL A 79 -1.12 0.11 20.45
CA VAL A 79 0.27 -0.32 20.71
C VAL A 79 0.51 -1.75 20.22
N GLU A 80 -0.47 -2.63 20.41
CA GLU A 80 -0.42 -4.00 19.91
C GLU A 80 -0.41 -4.01 18.38
N THR A 81 -1.23 -3.17 17.75
CA THR A 81 -1.25 -2.99 16.29
C THR A 81 0.12 -2.58 15.77
N LEU A 82 0.75 -1.56 16.35
CA LEU A 82 2.08 -1.08 15.93
C LEU A 82 3.17 -2.15 16.11
N THR A 83 3.09 -2.93 17.19
CA THR A 83 4.01 -4.07 17.39
C THR A 83 3.85 -5.12 16.28
N GLN A 84 2.61 -5.44 15.90
CA GLN A 84 2.32 -6.37 14.81
C GLN A 84 2.79 -5.83 13.45
N VAL A 85 2.59 -4.53 13.19
CA VAL A 85 3.09 -3.83 11.99
C VAL A 85 4.61 -4.01 11.88
N GLY A 86 5.36 -3.74 12.96
CA GLY A 86 6.81 -3.92 12.97
C GLY A 86 7.26 -5.37 12.67
N GLN A 87 6.54 -6.37 13.17
CA GLN A 87 6.81 -7.79 12.90
C GLN A 87 6.52 -8.18 11.45
N LEU A 88 5.44 -7.63 10.87
CA LEU A 88 5.10 -7.87 9.47
C LEU A 88 6.13 -7.20 8.54
N LEU A 89 6.61 -6.00 8.87
CA LEU A 89 7.71 -5.35 8.15
C LEU A 89 9.02 -6.17 8.22
N ASP A 90 9.36 -6.78 9.36
CA ASP A 90 10.48 -7.74 9.43
C ASP A 90 10.27 -8.93 8.49
N ARG A 91 9.03 -9.42 8.39
CA ARG A 91 8.67 -10.51 7.48
C ARG A 91 8.81 -10.10 6.01
N VAL A 92 8.54 -8.84 5.65
CA VAL A 92 8.79 -8.32 4.29
C VAL A 92 10.26 -8.50 3.91
N VAL A 93 11.19 -8.06 4.77
CA VAL A 93 12.64 -8.20 4.54
C VAL A 93 13.03 -9.67 4.42
N ALA A 94 12.51 -10.54 5.30
CA ALA A 94 12.77 -11.97 5.25
C ALA A 94 12.30 -12.60 3.94
N LYS A 95 11.07 -12.29 3.50
CA LYS A 95 10.51 -12.80 2.24
C LYS A 95 11.24 -12.30 1.02
N TYR A 96 11.67 -11.04 1.05
CA TYR A 96 12.50 -10.50 0.00
C TYR A 96 13.86 -11.21 -0.07
N ALA A 97 14.50 -11.47 1.07
CA ALA A 97 15.76 -12.22 1.14
C ALA A 97 15.61 -13.68 0.67
N GLU A 98 14.43 -14.28 0.85
CA GLU A 98 14.04 -15.60 0.29
C GLU A 98 13.83 -15.57 -1.23
N ARG A 99 14.00 -14.40 -1.89
CA ARG A 99 13.73 -14.16 -3.31
C ARG A 99 12.25 -14.31 -3.67
N LEU A 100 11.36 -13.89 -2.77
CA LEU A 100 9.91 -13.86 -2.96
C LEU A 100 9.39 -12.41 -2.99
N PRO A 101 9.74 -11.60 -4.02
CA PRO A 101 9.41 -10.18 -4.07
C PRO A 101 7.91 -9.93 -4.13
N GLU A 102 7.15 -10.74 -4.89
CA GLU A 102 5.69 -10.60 -4.98
C GLU A 102 5.01 -10.85 -3.62
N GLU A 103 5.47 -11.86 -2.87
CA GLU A 103 4.96 -12.13 -1.51
C GLU A 103 5.35 -11.01 -0.54
N ALA A 104 6.58 -10.48 -0.66
CA ALA A 104 7.04 -9.36 0.15
C ALA A 104 6.18 -8.11 -0.07
N VAL A 105 5.93 -7.73 -1.34
CA VAL A 105 5.05 -6.60 -1.70
C VAL A 105 3.62 -6.82 -1.21
N SER A 106 3.07 -8.02 -1.36
CA SER A 106 1.73 -8.35 -0.83
C SER A 106 1.65 -8.12 0.68
N ILE A 107 2.68 -8.52 1.43
CA ILE A 107 2.71 -8.30 2.90
C ILE A 107 2.75 -6.81 3.23
N VAL A 108 3.49 -5.99 2.47
CA VAL A 108 3.51 -4.53 2.69
C VAL A 108 2.10 -3.94 2.59
N TYR A 109 1.40 -4.24 1.49
CA TYR A 109 0.05 -3.71 1.26
C TYR A 109 -0.98 -4.26 2.24
N ASP A 110 -0.92 -5.56 2.57
CA ASP A 110 -1.79 -6.17 3.56
C ASP A 110 -1.57 -5.57 4.96
N THR A 111 -0.31 -5.26 5.31
CA THR A 111 0.03 -4.64 6.60
C THR A 111 -0.55 -3.24 6.70
N TYR A 112 -0.42 -2.44 5.64
CA TYR A 112 -1.01 -1.11 5.59
C TYR A 112 -2.53 -1.17 5.78
N LEU A 113 -3.23 -1.91 4.91
CA LEU A 113 -4.69 -1.94 4.85
C LEU A 113 -5.33 -2.57 6.08
N THR A 114 -4.75 -3.66 6.60
CA THR A 114 -5.42 -4.43 7.65
C THR A 114 -4.99 -4.03 9.06
N ARG A 115 -3.96 -3.19 9.21
CA ARG A 115 -3.41 -2.79 10.51
C ARG A 115 -3.14 -1.30 10.61
N PHE A 116 -2.34 -0.73 9.72
CA PHE A 116 -1.90 0.67 9.83
C PHE A 116 -3.08 1.65 9.69
N GLU A 117 -3.97 1.46 8.71
CA GLU A 117 -5.18 2.29 8.54
C GLU A 117 -6.04 2.34 9.82
N GLY A 118 -6.07 1.23 10.58
CA GLY A 118 -6.84 1.12 11.83
C GLY A 118 -6.30 1.97 12.99
N VAL A 119 -5.08 2.49 12.92
CA VAL A 119 -4.47 3.36 13.95
C VAL A 119 -4.11 4.76 13.43
N GLU A 120 -4.26 4.99 12.13
CA GLU A 120 -3.84 6.21 11.44
C GLU A 120 -4.45 7.48 12.05
N GLY A 121 -5.75 7.47 12.33
CA GLY A 121 -6.45 8.64 12.91
C GLY A 121 -5.85 9.10 14.25
N ASP A 122 -5.56 8.15 15.15
CA ASP A 122 -4.95 8.44 16.46
C ASP A 122 -3.50 8.93 16.32
N LEU A 123 -2.80 8.49 15.27
CA LEU A 123 -1.41 8.90 14.99
C LEU A 123 -1.35 10.28 14.34
N ILE A 124 -2.30 10.61 13.45
CA ILE A 124 -2.39 11.93 12.80
C ILE A 124 -2.56 13.04 13.84
N GLU A 125 -3.37 12.80 14.88
CA GLU A 125 -3.54 13.75 15.98
C GLU A 125 -2.23 14.05 16.74
N GLN A 126 -1.27 13.12 16.70
CA GLN A 126 0.02 13.25 17.36
C GLN A 126 1.08 13.85 16.44
N ASN A 127 1.17 13.36 15.20
CA ASN A 127 2.15 13.81 14.22
C ASN A 127 1.68 13.46 12.79
N ALA A 128 0.95 14.38 12.16
CA ALA A 128 0.45 14.20 10.80
C ALA A 128 1.56 14.03 9.76
N ASP A 129 2.66 14.79 9.87
CA ASP A 129 3.78 14.73 8.92
C ASP A 129 4.44 13.34 8.95
N LEU A 130 4.63 12.77 10.13
CA LEU A 130 5.17 11.41 10.27
C LEU A 130 4.23 10.35 9.68
N VAL A 131 2.92 10.50 9.86
CA VAL A 131 1.96 9.55 9.28
C VAL A 131 2.00 9.61 7.76
N GLU A 132 2.05 10.82 7.20
CA GLU A 132 2.18 11.01 5.75
C GLU A 132 3.47 10.36 5.20
N ASP A 133 4.61 10.54 5.87
CA ASP A 133 5.86 9.88 5.48
C ASP A 133 5.73 8.34 5.52
N LEU A 134 5.08 7.79 6.55
CA LEU A 134 4.81 6.36 6.66
C LEU A 134 3.86 5.85 5.57
N GLU A 135 2.84 6.63 5.19
CA GLU A 135 1.95 6.29 4.07
C GLU A 135 2.71 6.22 2.75
N VAL A 136 3.65 7.16 2.52
CA VAL A 136 4.55 7.14 1.37
C VAL A 136 5.42 5.89 1.40
N ASP A 137 5.98 5.55 2.56
CA ASP A 137 6.85 4.38 2.66
C ASP A 137 6.11 3.06 2.42
N PHE A 138 4.91 2.91 2.98
CA PHE A 138 4.05 1.73 2.75
C PHE A 138 3.62 1.60 1.30
N ASN A 139 3.16 2.68 0.67
CA ASN A 139 2.50 2.59 -0.63
C ASN A 139 3.46 2.82 -1.80
N VAL A 140 4.60 3.46 -1.58
CA VAL A 140 5.51 3.91 -2.64
C VAL A 140 6.94 3.45 -2.39
N THR A 141 7.63 3.96 -1.36
CA THR A 141 9.08 3.78 -1.20
C THR A 141 9.48 2.30 -1.09
N LEU A 142 8.87 1.57 -0.16
CA LEU A 142 9.20 0.17 0.10
C LEU A 142 8.79 -0.75 -1.06
N PRO A 143 7.58 -0.66 -1.62
CA PRO A 143 7.21 -1.44 -2.80
C PRO A 143 8.12 -1.19 -4.00
N GLN A 144 8.41 0.08 -4.33
CA GLN A 144 9.29 0.41 -5.46
C GLN A 144 10.72 -0.10 -5.26
N ALA A 145 11.25 -0.08 -4.04
CA ALA A 145 12.55 -0.65 -3.75
C ALA A 145 12.57 -2.17 -3.99
N ILE A 146 11.51 -2.88 -3.58
CA ILE A 146 11.38 -4.33 -3.77
C ILE A 146 11.23 -4.67 -5.27
N GLU A 147 10.30 -4.02 -5.97
CA GLU A 147 10.00 -4.22 -7.39
C GLU A 147 11.17 -3.79 -8.29
N GLY A 148 11.88 -2.74 -7.90
CA GLY A 148 13.11 -2.25 -8.53
C GLY A 148 14.35 -3.11 -8.27
N ALA A 149 14.20 -4.25 -7.58
CA ALA A 149 15.28 -5.18 -7.26
C ALA A 149 16.45 -4.56 -6.46
N ALA A 150 16.13 -3.67 -5.51
CA ALA A 150 17.12 -3.12 -4.58
C ALA A 150 17.83 -4.22 -3.75
N SER A 151 18.95 -3.88 -3.09
CA SER A 151 19.61 -4.86 -2.22
C SER A 151 18.75 -5.18 -1.01
N VAL A 152 18.89 -6.39 -0.44
CA VAL A 152 18.21 -6.78 0.80
C VAL A 152 18.53 -5.80 1.94
N ASP A 153 19.76 -5.28 1.97
CA ASP A 153 20.17 -4.30 2.98
C ASP A 153 19.45 -2.95 2.76
N ALA A 154 19.33 -2.47 1.52
CA ALA A 154 18.58 -1.25 1.23
C ALA A 154 17.08 -1.38 1.60
N VAL A 155 16.46 -2.53 1.32
CA VAL A 155 15.08 -2.81 1.73
C VAL A 155 14.96 -2.87 3.26
N ARG A 156 15.96 -3.44 3.95
CA ARG A 156 16.00 -3.47 5.42
C ARG A 156 16.14 -2.08 6.02
N ASP A 157 16.95 -1.21 5.41
CA ASP A 157 17.16 0.15 5.88
C ASP A 157 15.85 0.95 5.84
N ILE A 158 15.10 0.88 4.73
CA ILE A 158 13.76 1.48 4.62
C ILE A 158 12.84 0.95 5.73
N VAL A 159 12.79 -0.37 5.92
CA VAL A 159 11.97 -1.00 6.98
C VAL A 159 12.36 -0.55 8.39
N ASN A 160 13.64 -0.26 8.64
CA ASN A 160 14.10 0.23 9.94
C ASN A 160 13.73 1.69 10.17
N GLU A 161 13.69 2.52 9.12
CA GLU A 161 13.26 3.91 9.20
C GLU A 161 11.75 4.02 9.50
N MET A 162 10.95 3.04 9.05
CA MET A 162 9.51 2.98 9.30
C MET A 162 9.11 2.59 10.76
N LYS A 163 10.07 2.23 11.63
CA LYS A 163 9.80 1.69 12.98
C LYS A 163 10.20 2.65 14.10
#